data_AF-A0A1Z5KK33-F1
#
_entry.id   AF-A0A1Z5KK33-F1
#
_cell.length_a   1.000
_cell.length_b   1.000
_cell.length_c   1.000
_cell.angle_alpha   90.00
_cell.angle_beta   90.00
_cell.angle_gamma   90.00
#
_symmetry.space_group_name_H-M   'P 1'
#
loop_
_entity.id
_entity.type
_entity.pdbx_description
1 polymer ?
#
loop_
_entity_poly.entity_id
_entity_poly.type
_entity_poly.pdbx_seq_one_letter_code
_entity_poly.pdbx_strand_id
1 'polypeptide(L)'
;MHNTMMNIWNRITGKSSSSQARHLDPHIRQSLSDAVQEELQDDEELREVQEKLRQSTEQLQTIQEREQFLGIRIQQYRKALDEQRDHWRAEEERLARITKVTNIDEEKSDDLEQQSQMTATEFQQAEAALQRRLEKWQADEDALTSIIETHKVILASCERMRRTVLQLQDKEHRILQMRGDCEEFVKTAAELEQSETRRMEERESVNASDVESERNGSQHNVDDGNSSSNDDDVAV
;
A
#
# COMPACT_ATOMS: atom_id res chain seq x y z
N MET A 1 -20.73 -12.64 13.12
CA MET A 1 -19.70 -12.85 14.17
C MET A 1 -20.07 -12.19 15.51
N HIS A 2 -20.80 -11.06 15.55
CA HIS A 2 -21.26 -10.39 16.79
C HIS A 2 -22.07 -11.26 17.78
N ASN A 3 -22.94 -12.16 17.30
CA ASN A 3 -23.78 -12.99 18.19
C ASN A 3 -23.01 -14.10 18.93
N THR A 4 -21.78 -14.42 18.52
CA THR A 4 -21.02 -15.52 19.13
C THR A 4 -20.24 -15.06 20.36
N MET A 5 -19.59 -13.88 20.30
CA MET A 5 -18.86 -13.31 21.44
C MET A 5 -19.78 -12.93 22.60
N MET A 6 -20.97 -12.40 22.32
CA MET A 6 -21.93 -11.97 23.36
C MET A 6 -22.49 -13.15 24.18
N ASN A 7 -22.54 -14.34 23.60
CA ASN A 7 -22.99 -15.57 24.30
C ASN A 7 -21.90 -16.19 25.17
N ILE A 8 -20.61 -15.96 24.86
CA ILE A 8 -19.48 -16.44 25.65
C ILE A 8 -19.36 -15.61 26.93
N TRP A 9 -19.54 -14.30 26.84
CA TRP A 9 -19.46 -13.38 27.99
C TRP A 9 -20.54 -13.65 29.05
N ASN A 10 -21.81 -13.83 28.63
CA ASN A 10 -22.91 -14.15 29.54
C ASN A 10 -22.74 -15.49 30.28
N ARG A 11 -21.89 -16.39 29.76
CA ARG A 11 -21.58 -17.68 30.37
C ARG A 11 -20.44 -17.58 31.39
N ILE A 12 -19.55 -16.61 31.24
CA ILE A 12 -18.42 -16.33 32.14
C ILE A 12 -18.90 -15.57 33.39
N THR A 13 -19.86 -14.66 33.24
CA THR A 13 -20.37 -13.82 34.34
C THR A 13 -21.52 -14.45 35.13
N GLY A 14 -21.92 -15.67 34.77
CA GLY A 14 -22.95 -16.45 35.48
C GLY A 14 -22.48 -16.91 36.86
N LYS A 15 -22.60 -16.02 37.86
CA LYS A 15 -22.68 -16.30 39.31
C LYS A 15 -21.90 -17.53 39.80
N SER A 16 -20.63 -17.34 40.13
CA SER A 16 -19.94 -18.27 41.05
C SER A 16 -19.18 -17.49 42.12
N SER A 17 -19.81 -17.47 43.30
CA SER A 17 -19.25 -17.05 44.57
C SER A 17 -17.93 -17.75 44.87
N SER A 18 -17.04 -17.00 45.53
CA SER A 18 -15.73 -17.34 46.06
C SER A 18 -15.48 -18.84 46.34
N SER A 19 -14.51 -19.42 45.61
CA SER A 19 -13.54 -20.49 46.03
C SER A 19 -12.96 -21.28 44.85
N GLN A 20 -13.40 -21.05 43.61
CA GLN A 20 -13.11 -21.95 42.48
C GLN A 20 -12.09 -21.39 41.45
N ALA A 21 -11.05 -20.69 41.90
CA ALA A 21 -10.01 -20.16 41.02
C ALA A 21 -9.05 -21.21 40.40
N ARG A 22 -9.33 -22.52 40.52
CA ARG A 22 -8.45 -23.59 40.00
C ARG A 22 -8.99 -24.36 38.79
N HIS A 23 -10.22 -24.09 38.36
CA HIS A 23 -10.75 -24.69 37.12
C HIS A 23 -11.55 -23.66 36.33
N LEU A 24 -10.85 -22.84 35.54
CA LEU A 24 -11.46 -22.25 34.35
C LEU A 24 -12.18 -23.37 33.58
N ASP A 25 -13.47 -23.17 33.30
CA ASP A 25 -14.32 -24.06 32.52
C ASP A 25 -13.57 -24.46 31.23
N PRO A 26 -13.47 -25.76 30.88
CA PRO A 26 -12.87 -26.21 29.63
C PRO A 26 -13.35 -25.42 28.40
N HIS A 27 -14.61 -24.98 28.37
CA HIS A 27 -15.13 -24.15 27.28
C HIS A 27 -14.52 -22.75 27.23
N ILE A 28 -14.23 -22.14 28.39
CA ILE A 28 -13.57 -20.84 28.46
C ILE A 28 -12.10 -20.98 28.04
N ARG A 29 -11.43 -22.07 28.42
CA ARG A 29 -10.06 -22.36 27.97
C ARG A 29 -9.99 -22.62 26.48
N GLN A 30 -10.95 -23.37 25.94
CA GLN A 30 -11.05 -23.62 24.51
C GLN A 30 -11.28 -22.30 23.76
N SER A 31 -12.21 -21.46 24.21
CA SER A 31 -12.49 -20.16 23.59
C SER A 31 -11.31 -19.18 23.65
N LEU A 32 -10.55 -19.16 24.76
CA LEU A 32 -9.33 -18.35 24.87
C LEU A 32 -8.21 -18.91 23.99
N SER A 33 -8.08 -20.24 23.91
CA SER A 33 -7.13 -20.89 23.02
C SER A 33 -7.45 -20.59 21.55
N ASP A 34 -8.73 -20.64 21.17
CA ASP A 34 -9.20 -20.35 19.82
C ASP A 34 -8.95 -18.87 19.46
N ALA A 35 -9.20 -17.94 20.38
CA ALA A 35 -8.94 -16.51 20.18
C ALA A 35 -7.43 -16.18 20.06
N VAL A 36 -6.58 -16.78 20.91
CA VAL A 36 -5.12 -16.64 20.81
C VAL A 36 -4.60 -17.27 19.52
N GLN A 37 -5.21 -18.37 19.07
CA GLN A 37 -4.82 -19.02 17.82
C GLN A 37 -5.25 -18.23 16.58
N GLU A 38 -6.37 -17.50 16.64
CA GLU A 38 -6.82 -16.54 15.61
C GLU A 38 -5.89 -15.31 15.54
N GLU A 39 -5.51 -14.74 16.69
CA GLU A 39 -4.56 -13.62 16.76
C GLU A 39 -3.15 -13.98 16.23
N LEU A 40 -2.66 -15.18 16.54
CA LEU A 40 -1.41 -15.71 15.98
C LEU A 40 -1.49 -15.96 14.46
N GLN A 41 -2.68 -16.27 13.93
CA GLN A 41 -2.90 -16.40 12.49
C GLN A 41 -2.89 -15.03 11.80
N ASP A 42 -3.50 -14.01 12.40
CA ASP A 42 -3.49 -12.64 11.88
C ASP A 42 -2.08 -12.05 11.86
N ASP A 43 -1.26 -12.33 12.88
CA ASP A 43 0.16 -11.91 12.93
C ASP A 43 1.04 -12.63 11.89
N GLU A 44 0.79 -13.92 11.63
CA GLU A 44 1.46 -14.65 10.54
C GLU A 44 1.05 -14.11 9.18
N GLU A 45 -0.25 -13.87 8.96
CA GLU A 45 -0.77 -13.31 7.71
C GLU A 45 -0.22 -11.90 7.45
N LEU A 46 -0.19 -11.03 8.48
CA LEU A 46 0.38 -9.69 8.38
C LEU A 46 1.85 -9.75 7.97
N ARG A 47 2.64 -10.61 8.62
CA ARG A 47 4.06 -10.78 8.31
C ARG A 47 4.27 -11.28 6.87
N GLU A 48 3.45 -12.23 6.43
CA GLU A 48 3.52 -12.74 5.06
C GLU A 48 3.18 -11.64 4.04
N VAL A 49 2.15 -10.84 4.30
CA VAL A 49 1.78 -9.70 3.44
C VAL A 49 2.90 -8.66 3.40
N GLN A 50 3.50 -8.33 4.54
CA GLN A 50 4.61 -7.37 4.62
C GLN A 50 5.85 -7.85 3.86
N GLU A 51 6.22 -9.12 3.97
CA GLU A 51 7.36 -9.66 3.23
C GLU A 51 7.06 -9.70 1.72
N LYS A 52 5.85 -10.10 1.31
CA LYS A 52 5.43 -10.04 -0.10
C LYS A 52 5.42 -8.62 -0.63
N LEU A 53 4.99 -7.64 0.17
CA LEU A 53 4.97 -6.24 -0.19
C LEU A 53 6.39 -5.72 -0.40
N ARG A 54 7.31 -6.04 0.53
CA ARG A 54 8.74 -5.71 0.42
C ARG A 54 9.34 -6.28 -0.86
N GLN A 55 9.16 -7.58 -1.09
CA GLN A 55 9.65 -8.27 -2.28
C GLN A 55 9.07 -7.68 -3.58
N SER A 56 7.76 -7.44 -3.63
CA SER A 56 7.09 -6.89 -4.81
C SER A 56 7.53 -5.46 -5.10
N THR A 57 7.79 -4.66 -4.06
CA THR A 57 8.30 -3.29 -4.18
C THR A 57 9.73 -3.26 -4.72
N GLU A 58 10.60 -4.14 -4.20
CA GLU A 58 11.98 -4.30 -4.68
C GLU A 58 12.02 -4.77 -6.15
N GLN A 59 11.17 -5.73 -6.51
CA GLN A 59 11.01 -6.16 -7.90
C GLN A 59 10.48 -5.04 -8.79
N LEU A 60 9.49 -4.28 -8.34
CA LEU A 60 8.95 -3.14 -9.08
C LEU A 60 10.05 -2.11 -9.37
N GLN A 61 10.86 -1.76 -8.37
CA GLN A 61 11.96 -0.83 -8.53
C GLN A 61 12.97 -1.34 -9.58
N THR A 62 13.37 -2.60 -9.48
CA THR A 62 14.31 -3.22 -10.44
C THR A 62 13.78 -3.17 -11.88
N ILE A 63 12.48 -3.47 -12.09
CA ILE A 63 11.87 -3.43 -13.42
C ILE A 63 11.75 -1.97 -13.92
N GLN A 64 11.45 -1.02 -13.04
CA GLN A 64 11.39 0.41 -13.38
C GLN A 64 12.75 0.95 -13.83
N GLU A 65 13.85 0.58 -13.15
CA GLU A 65 15.20 0.97 -13.56
C GLU A 65 15.55 0.45 -14.96
N ARG A 66 15.18 -0.81 -15.26
CA ARG A 66 15.35 -1.40 -16.59
C ARG A 66 14.50 -0.71 -17.65
N GLU A 67 13.26 -0.38 -17.30
CA GLU A 67 12.32 0.36 -18.15
C GLU A 67 12.87 1.74 -18.51
N GLN A 68 13.32 2.51 -17.53
CA GLN A 68 13.91 3.84 -17.74
C GLN A 68 15.16 3.76 -18.62
N PHE A 69 16.05 2.82 -18.34
CA PHE A 69 17.26 2.62 -19.12
C PHE A 69 16.95 2.33 -20.59
N LEU A 70 16.00 1.43 -20.86
CA LEU A 70 15.57 1.12 -22.23
C LEU A 70 14.86 2.30 -22.89
N GLY A 71 14.00 3.01 -22.17
CA GLY A 71 13.31 4.19 -22.68
C GLY A 71 14.27 5.28 -23.17
N ILE A 72 15.30 5.59 -22.37
CA ILE A 72 16.35 6.56 -22.75
C ILE A 72 17.10 6.07 -24.00
N ARG A 73 17.48 4.79 -24.04
CA ARG A 73 18.21 4.25 -25.19
C ARG A 73 17.38 4.26 -26.46
N ILE A 74 16.11 3.88 -26.40
CA ILE A 74 15.19 3.92 -27.56
C ILE A 74 15.12 5.34 -28.14
N GLN A 75 15.00 6.35 -27.29
CA GLN A 75 14.98 7.76 -27.73
C GLN A 75 16.28 8.17 -28.41
N GLN A 76 17.43 7.78 -27.83
CA GLN A 76 18.75 8.05 -28.43
C GLN A 76 18.91 7.36 -29.78
N TYR A 77 18.50 6.10 -29.90
CA TYR A 77 18.56 5.37 -31.16
C TYR A 77 17.62 5.94 -32.22
N ARG A 78 16.38 6.30 -31.85
CA ARG A 78 15.46 7.01 -32.75
C ARG A 78 16.09 8.27 -33.31
N LYS A 79 16.65 9.10 -32.43
CA LYS A 79 17.32 10.34 -32.84
C LYS A 79 18.50 10.08 -33.78
N ALA A 80 19.34 9.10 -33.47
CA ALA A 80 20.49 8.74 -34.32
C ALA A 80 20.05 8.22 -35.70
N LEU A 81 18.99 7.42 -35.77
CA LEU A 81 18.44 6.92 -37.03
C LEU A 81 17.78 8.02 -37.86
N ASP A 82 17.09 8.97 -37.21
CA ASP A 82 16.53 10.14 -37.87
C ASP A 82 17.64 11.04 -38.45
N GLU A 83 18.71 11.31 -37.69
CA GLU A 83 19.87 12.07 -38.15
C GLU A 83 20.57 11.39 -39.35
N GLN A 84 20.72 10.07 -39.30
CA GLN A 84 21.28 9.29 -40.40
C GLN A 84 20.39 9.32 -41.64
N ARG A 85 19.07 9.17 -41.48
CA ARG A 85 18.10 9.27 -42.57
C ARG A 85 18.17 10.62 -43.26
N ASP A 86 18.25 11.71 -42.49
CA ASP A 86 18.31 13.06 -43.03
C ASP A 86 19.63 13.30 -43.77
N HIS A 87 20.75 12.78 -43.26
CA HIS A 87 22.03 12.78 -43.97
C HIS A 87 21.96 12.03 -45.31
N TRP A 88 21.28 10.88 -45.37
CA TRP A 88 21.18 10.14 -46.64
C TRP A 88 20.24 10.79 -47.64
N ARG A 89 19.13 11.41 -47.22
CA ARG A 89 18.32 12.21 -48.16
C ARG A 89 19.14 13.31 -48.81
N ALA A 90 19.98 14.00 -48.03
CA ALA A 90 20.87 15.03 -48.58
C ALA A 90 21.87 14.45 -49.60
N GLU A 91 22.43 13.27 -49.34
CA GLU A 91 23.35 12.58 -50.24
C GLU A 91 22.66 12.05 -51.51
N GLU A 92 21.44 11.51 -51.38
CA GLU A 92 20.60 11.06 -52.50
C GLU A 92 20.24 12.24 -53.41
N GLU A 93 19.82 13.37 -52.82
CA GLU A 93 19.56 14.61 -53.57
C GLU A 93 20.83 15.17 -54.23
N ARG A 94 22.02 14.97 -53.63
CA ARG A 94 23.30 15.38 -54.22
C ARG A 94 23.62 14.53 -55.45
N LEU A 95 23.51 13.20 -55.33
CA LEU A 95 23.74 12.28 -56.45
C LEU A 95 22.73 12.50 -57.58
N ALA A 96 21.45 12.67 -57.27
CA ALA A 96 20.41 12.95 -58.25
C ALA A 96 20.64 14.27 -59.01
N ARG A 97 21.18 15.30 -58.34
CA ARG A 97 21.59 16.56 -58.99
C ARG A 97 22.74 16.35 -59.96
N ILE A 98 23.76 15.57 -59.58
CA ILE A 98 24.89 15.25 -60.46
C ILE A 98 24.39 14.54 -61.72
N THR A 99 23.56 13.51 -61.58
CA THR A 99 22.98 12.77 -62.73
C THR A 99 22.17 13.66 -63.67
N LYS A 100 21.41 14.63 -63.13
CA LYS A 100 20.63 15.57 -63.96
C LYS A 100 21.53 16.51 -64.78
N VAL A 101 22.64 16.98 -64.21
CA VAL A 101 23.59 17.86 -64.91
C VAL A 101 24.29 17.10 -66.04
N THR A 102 24.72 15.85 -65.81
CA THR A 102 25.39 15.05 -66.84
C THR A 102 24.51 14.72 -68.04
N ASN A 103 23.19 14.60 -67.86
CA ASN A 103 22.24 14.36 -68.96
C ASN A 103 21.85 15.61 -69.75
N ILE A 104 22.15 16.82 -69.26
CA ILE A 104 21.80 18.10 -69.92
C ILE A 104 22.99 18.66 -70.71
N ASP A 105 24.22 18.41 -70.28
CA ASP A 105 25.44 18.93 -70.92
C ASP A 105 25.90 18.17 -72.18
N GLU A 106 25.21 17.10 -72.59
CA GLU A 106 25.47 16.46 -73.90
C GLU A 106 24.95 17.29 -75.09
N GLU A 107 24.14 18.35 -74.88
CA GLU A 107 23.58 19.15 -75.98
C GLU A 107 24.23 20.52 -76.24
N LYS A 108 24.98 21.13 -75.30
CA LYS A 108 25.64 22.43 -75.53
C LYS A 108 26.88 22.62 -74.65
N SER A 109 28.07 22.49 -75.21
CA SER A 109 29.31 22.87 -74.53
C SER A 109 30.05 23.93 -75.35
N ASP A 110 30.16 25.13 -74.79
CA ASP A 110 31.34 25.99 -74.87
C ASP A 110 31.27 26.96 -73.67
N ASP A 111 32.36 27.06 -72.92
CA ASP A 111 32.57 27.87 -71.71
C ASP A 111 31.93 27.38 -70.37
N LEU A 112 32.72 26.68 -69.54
CA LEU A 112 33.22 27.19 -68.23
C LEU A 112 33.74 26.07 -67.29
N GLU A 113 34.91 26.35 -66.70
CA GLU A 113 35.35 26.08 -65.33
C GLU A 113 34.97 24.76 -64.62
N GLN A 114 35.99 23.88 -64.47
CA GLN A 114 36.37 23.16 -63.24
C GLN A 114 35.28 22.58 -62.31
N GLN A 115 34.11 22.17 -62.81
CA GLN A 115 33.32 21.17 -62.10
C GLN A 115 33.94 19.81 -62.37
N SER A 116 34.61 19.25 -61.36
CA SER A 116 35.09 17.87 -61.37
C SER A 116 33.90 16.94 -61.59
N GLN A 117 33.62 16.62 -62.86
CA GLN A 117 32.58 15.68 -63.24
C GLN A 117 32.99 14.31 -62.71
N MET A 118 32.15 13.77 -61.82
CA MET A 118 32.34 12.46 -61.24
C MET A 118 32.29 11.42 -62.37
N THR A 119 33.26 10.52 -62.45
CA THR A 119 33.32 9.50 -63.50
C THR A 119 32.17 8.49 -63.33
N ALA A 120 31.73 7.84 -64.42
CA ALA A 120 30.68 6.83 -64.38
C ALA A 120 30.99 5.68 -63.39
N THR A 121 32.27 5.33 -63.25
CA THR A 121 32.75 4.33 -62.28
C THR A 121 32.63 4.82 -60.83
N GLU A 122 32.95 6.08 -60.56
CA GLU A 122 32.77 6.68 -59.23
C GLU A 122 31.29 6.80 -58.87
N PHE A 123 30.42 7.09 -59.85
CA PHE A 123 28.97 7.13 -59.67
C PHE A 123 28.39 5.77 -59.27
N GLN A 124 28.72 4.72 -60.02
CA GLN A 124 28.28 3.36 -59.69
C GLN A 124 28.79 2.90 -58.32
N GLN A 125 30.02 3.28 -57.94
CA GLN A 125 30.54 2.98 -56.61
C GLN A 125 29.80 3.74 -55.50
N ALA A 126 29.46 5.02 -55.72
CA ALA A 126 28.70 5.83 -54.78
C ALA A 126 27.27 5.30 -54.60
N GLU A 127 26.61 4.90 -55.68
CA GLU A 127 25.28 4.29 -55.67
C GLU A 127 25.28 2.94 -54.92
N ALA A 128 26.24 2.06 -55.21
CA ALA A 128 26.40 0.79 -54.51
C ALA A 128 26.75 0.97 -53.02
N ALA A 129 27.43 2.06 -52.65
CA ALA A 129 27.71 2.40 -51.26
C ALA A 129 26.48 2.96 -50.55
N LEU A 130 25.66 3.76 -51.23
CA LEU A 130 24.37 4.26 -50.73
C LEU A 130 23.42 3.09 -50.45
N GLN A 131 23.28 2.16 -51.40
CA GLN A 131 22.42 0.99 -51.27
C GLN A 131 22.80 0.14 -50.04
N ARG A 132 24.08 -0.17 -49.85
CA ARG A 132 24.57 -0.90 -48.66
C ARG A 132 24.28 -0.17 -47.35
N ARG A 133 24.29 1.17 -47.35
CA ARG A 133 23.97 1.97 -46.16
C ARG A 133 22.47 1.96 -45.87
N LEU A 134 21.62 2.03 -46.90
CA LEU A 134 20.16 1.90 -46.76
C LEU A 134 19.76 0.53 -46.22
N GLU A 135 20.37 -0.55 -46.72
CA GLU A 135 20.16 -1.90 -46.21
C GLU A 135 20.53 -2.02 -44.73
N LYS A 136 21.69 -1.44 -44.35
CA LYS A 136 22.10 -1.38 -42.94
C LYS A 136 21.10 -0.61 -42.09
N TRP A 137 20.64 0.55 -42.56
CA TRP A 137 19.67 1.35 -41.82
C TRP A 137 18.35 0.62 -41.59
N GLN A 138 17.85 -0.06 -42.63
CA GLN A 138 16.63 -0.84 -42.51
C GLN A 138 16.80 -1.94 -41.45
N ALA A 139 17.94 -2.61 -41.43
CA ALA A 139 18.26 -3.60 -40.39
C ALA A 139 18.34 -2.97 -38.98
N ASP A 140 18.90 -1.77 -38.87
CA ASP A 140 18.97 -1.03 -37.59
C ASP A 140 17.57 -0.57 -37.11
N GLU A 141 16.65 -0.17 -38.02
CA GLU A 141 15.24 0.14 -37.72
C GLU A 141 14.45 -1.11 -37.30
N ASP A 142 14.66 -2.24 -37.98
CA ASP A 142 14.03 -3.52 -37.62
C ASP A 142 14.49 -3.99 -36.23
N ALA A 143 15.79 -3.87 -35.94
CA ALA A 143 16.35 -4.16 -34.63
C ALA A 143 15.79 -3.23 -33.55
N LEU A 144 15.69 -1.93 -33.82
CA LEU A 144 15.08 -0.97 -32.89
C LEU A 144 13.60 -1.30 -32.63
N THR A 145 12.87 -1.74 -33.64
CA THR A 145 11.46 -2.14 -33.50
C THR A 145 11.31 -3.33 -32.55
N SER A 146 12.17 -4.35 -32.66
CA SER A 146 12.22 -5.48 -31.73
C SER A 146 12.52 -5.05 -30.28
N ILE A 147 13.42 -4.08 -30.10
CA ILE A 147 13.73 -3.52 -28.77
C ILE A 147 12.52 -2.76 -28.20
N ILE A 148 11.81 -1.99 -29.04
CA ILE A 148 10.59 -1.26 -28.64
C ILE A 148 9.50 -2.24 -28.19
N GLU A 149 9.31 -3.37 -28.88
CA GLU A 149 8.38 -4.42 -28.46
C GLU A 149 8.75 -4.99 -27.10
N THR A 150 10.03 -5.24 -26.86
CA THR A 150 10.54 -5.69 -25.55
C THR A 150 10.24 -4.65 -24.47
N HIS A 151 10.45 -3.36 -24.74
CA HIS A 151 10.14 -2.26 -23.82
C HIS A 151 8.65 -2.19 -23.47
N LYS A 152 7.75 -2.41 -24.45
CA LYS A 152 6.30 -2.49 -24.20
C LYS A 152 5.93 -3.63 -23.23
N VAL A 153 6.57 -4.80 -23.37
CA VAL A 153 6.35 -5.93 -22.46
C VAL A 153 6.80 -5.57 -21.04
N ILE A 154 7.94 -4.89 -20.91
CA ILE A 154 8.45 -4.42 -19.61
C ILE A 154 7.50 -3.39 -18.98
N LEU A 155 6.98 -2.44 -19.76
CA LEU A 155 5.98 -1.47 -19.29
C LEU A 155 4.71 -2.17 -18.76
N ALA A 156 4.19 -3.16 -19.48
CA ALA A 156 3.07 -3.95 -19.01
C ALA A 156 3.38 -4.71 -17.70
N SER A 157 4.63 -5.20 -17.56
CA SER A 157 5.09 -5.84 -16.32
C SER A 157 5.17 -4.84 -15.16
N CYS A 158 5.66 -3.62 -15.39
CA CYS A 158 5.66 -2.52 -14.40
C CYS A 158 4.23 -2.23 -13.92
N GLU A 159 3.27 -2.10 -14.83
CA GLU A 159 1.87 -1.84 -14.45
C GLU A 159 1.27 -2.99 -13.64
N ARG A 160 1.51 -4.24 -14.05
CA ARG A 160 1.03 -5.40 -13.30
C ARG A 160 1.58 -5.40 -11.88
N MET A 161 2.89 -5.16 -11.72
CA MET A 161 3.53 -5.15 -10.42
C MET A 161 3.06 -3.96 -9.54
N ARG A 162 2.82 -2.78 -10.13
CA ARG A 162 2.20 -1.65 -9.40
C ARG A 162 0.83 -2.03 -8.83
N ARG A 163 -0.01 -2.71 -9.60
CA ARG A 163 -1.32 -3.19 -9.11
C ARG A 163 -1.16 -4.19 -7.97
N THR A 164 -0.21 -5.12 -8.07
CA THR A 164 0.10 -6.08 -7.00
C THR A 164 0.52 -5.36 -5.71
N VAL A 165 1.42 -4.38 -5.80
CA VAL A 165 1.85 -3.58 -4.64
C VAL A 165 0.66 -2.87 -3.99
N LEU A 166 -0.19 -2.21 -4.77
CA LEU A 166 -1.39 -1.55 -4.24
C LEU A 166 -2.33 -2.54 -3.54
N GLN A 167 -2.58 -3.70 -4.13
CA GLN A 167 -3.42 -4.74 -3.51
C GLN A 167 -2.85 -5.26 -2.19
N LEU A 168 -1.52 -5.40 -2.10
CA LEU A 168 -0.86 -5.82 -0.86
C LEU A 168 -0.91 -4.72 0.21
N GLN A 169 -0.75 -3.45 -0.17
CA GLN A 169 -0.91 -2.30 0.73
C GLN A 169 -2.34 -2.21 1.28
N ASP A 170 -3.35 -2.37 0.42
CA ASP A 170 -4.75 -2.39 0.83
C ASP A 170 -5.03 -3.56 1.80
N LYS A 171 -4.43 -4.73 1.54
CA LYS A 171 -4.54 -5.90 2.41
C LYS A 171 -3.87 -5.67 3.76
N GLU A 172 -2.65 -5.12 3.78
CA GLU A 172 -1.95 -4.75 5.02
C GLU A 172 -2.79 -3.77 5.85
N HIS A 173 -3.28 -2.71 5.21
CA HIS A 173 -4.10 -1.71 5.89
C HIS A 173 -5.36 -2.31 6.51
N ARG A 174 -6.03 -3.22 5.79
CA ARG A 174 -7.22 -3.91 6.28
C ARG A 174 -6.93 -4.79 7.50
N ILE A 175 -5.83 -5.55 7.49
CA ILE A 175 -5.45 -6.39 8.64
C ILE A 175 -5.13 -5.51 9.85
N LEU A 176 -4.36 -4.43 9.65
CA LEU A 176 -4.03 -3.48 10.72
C LEU A 176 -5.28 -2.79 11.28
N GLN A 177 -6.24 -2.44 10.42
CA GLN A 177 -7.51 -1.86 10.86
C GLN A 177 -8.31 -2.85 11.71
N MET A 178 -8.47 -4.10 11.24
CA MET A 178 -9.16 -5.13 12.01
C MET A 178 -8.51 -5.38 13.36
N ARG A 179 -7.17 -5.39 13.42
CA ARG A 179 -6.43 -5.50 14.69
C ARG A 179 -6.75 -4.32 15.62
N GLY A 180 -6.72 -3.10 15.08
CA GLY A 180 -7.06 -1.89 15.85
C GLY A 180 -8.48 -1.93 16.41
N ASP A 181 -9.47 -2.34 15.59
CA ASP A 181 -10.87 -2.48 16.00
C ASP A 181 -11.02 -3.54 17.12
N CYS A 182 -10.29 -4.65 17.03
CA CYS A 182 -10.27 -5.70 18.07
C CYS A 182 -9.63 -5.19 19.38
N GLU A 183 -8.49 -4.50 19.29
CA GLU A 183 -7.80 -3.91 20.45
C GLU A 183 -8.69 -2.86 21.15
N GLU A 184 -9.37 -2.00 20.37
CA GLU A 184 -10.32 -1.01 20.89
C GLU A 184 -11.49 -1.71 21.59
N PHE A 185 -12.08 -2.73 20.97
CA PHE A 185 -13.16 -3.50 21.56
C PHE A 185 -12.77 -4.14 22.90
N VAL A 186 -11.60 -4.79 22.97
CA VAL A 186 -11.09 -5.41 24.21
C VAL A 186 -10.89 -4.36 25.30
N LYS A 187 -10.33 -3.20 24.94
CA LYS A 187 -10.12 -2.09 25.87
C LYS A 187 -11.45 -1.55 26.40
N THR A 188 -12.43 -1.29 25.52
CA THR A 188 -13.75 -0.79 25.93
C THR A 188 -14.49 -1.81 26.81
N ALA A 189 -14.37 -3.11 26.50
CA ALA A 189 -14.95 -4.17 27.33
C ALA A 189 -14.34 -4.19 28.75
N ALA A 190 -13.01 -4.07 28.86
CA ALA A 190 -12.32 -4.01 30.14
C ALA A 190 -12.68 -2.75 30.96
N GLU A 191 -12.82 -1.59 30.30
CA GLU A 191 -13.27 -0.35 30.96
C GLU A 191 -14.70 -0.46 31.48
N LEU A 192 -15.60 -1.09 30.71
CA LEU A 192 -16.98 -1.35 31.12
C LEU A 192 -17.02 -2.26 32.34
N GLU A 193 -16.27 -3.37 32.32
CA GLU A 193 -16.18 -4.32 33.44
C GLU A 193 -15.70 -3.63 34.73
N GLN A 194 -14.63 -2.82 34.65
CA GLN A 194 -14.16 -2.04 35.81
C GLN A 194 -15.23 -1.08 36.33
N SER A 195 -15.97 -0.42 35.42
CA SER A 195 -17.02 0.52 35.81
C SER A 195 -18.21 -0.17 36.49
N GLU A 196 -18.61 -1.36 36.01
CA GLU A 196 -19.66 -2.16 36.61
C GLU A 196 -19.25 -2.72 37.97
N THR A 197 -17.99 -3.16 38.09
CA THR A 197 -17.44 -3.67 39.35
C THR A 197 -17.46 -2.60 40.43
N ARG A 198 -16.99 -1.39 40.12
CA ARG A 198 -17.08 -0.22 41.04
C ARG A 198 -18.52 0.11 41.43
N ARG A 199 -19.47 0.07 40.48
CA ARG A 199 -20.89 0.31 40.77
C ARG A 199 -21.51 -0.75 41.68
N MET A 200 -21.09 -2.01 41.56
CA MET A 200 -21.55 -3.08 42.45
C MET A 200 -20.98 -2.89 43.85
N GLU A 201 -19.68 -2.59 43.98
CA GLU A 201 -19.06 -2.28 45.27
C GLU A 201 -19.71 -1.07 45.96
N GLU A 202 -20.01 0.00 45.21
CA GLU A 202 -20.74 1.17 45.72
C GLU A 202 -22.15 0.77 46.23
N ARG A 203 -22.91 -0.04 45.47
CA ARG A 203 -24.24 -0.51 45.89
C ARG A 203 -24.18 -1.42 47.12
N GLU A 204 -23.18 -2.29 47.22
CA GLU A 204 -22.99 -3.15 48.39
C GLU A 204 -22.61 -2.33 49.63
N SER A 205 -21.79 -1.27 49.48
CA SER A 205 -21.44 -0.37 50.59
C SER A 205 -22.63 0.44 51.12
N VAL A 206 -23.52 0.91 50.22
CA VAL A 206 -24.74 1.63 50.61
C VAL A 206 -25.72 0.69 51.33
N ASN A 207 -25.93 -0.53 50.80
CA ASN A 207 -26.81 -1.51 51.46
C ASN A 207 -26.26 -2.00 52.81
N ALA A 208 -24.93 -2.08 52.99
CA ALA A 208 -24.32 -2.43 54.27
C ALA A 208 -24.53 -1.33 55.34
N SER A 209 -24.56 -0.06 54.92
CA SER A 209 -24.78 1.08 55.83
C SER A 209 -26.21 1.20 56.36
N ASP A 210 -27.22 0.76 55.60
CA ASP A 210 -28.62 0.76 56.06
C ASP A 210 -28.90 -0.33 57.12
N VAL A 211 -28.20 -1.47 57.05
CA VAL A 211 -28.38 -2.59 58.00
C VAL A 211 -27.71 -2.32 59.36
N GLU A 212 -26.65 -1.51 59.41
CA GLU A 212 -26.05 -1.07 60.68
C GLU A 212 -26.84 0.05 61.38
N SER A 213 -27.59 0.87 60.63
CA SER A 213 -28.46 1.91 61.19
C SER A 213 -29.68 1.33 61.93
N GLU A 214 -30.25 0.22 61.43
CA GLU A 214 -31.39 -0.45 62.10
C GLU A 214 -31.01 -1.19 63.40
N ARG A 215 -29.73 -1.48 63.64
CA ARG A 215 -29.29 -2.21 64.84
C ARG A 215 -28.96 -1.33 66.05
N ASN A 216 -28.85 -0.01 65.86
CA ASN A 216 -28.54 0.96 66.94
C ASN A 216 -29.76 1.79 67.41
N GLY A 217 -30.95 1.53 66.89
CA GLY A 217 -32.16 2.32 67.19
C GLY A 217 -33.02 1.84 68.37
N SER A 218 -32.61 0.84 69.15
CA SER A 218 -33.48 0.22 70.17
C SER A 218 -32.86 0.11 71.56
N GLN A 219 -32.36 1.22 72.10
CA GLN A 219 -32.21 1.42 73.56
C GLN A 219 -32.63 2.85 73.92
N HIS A 220 -33.95 3.09 73.93
CA HIS A 220 -34.51 4.27 74.59
C HIS A 220 -34.83 3.89 76.04
N ASN A 221 -34.00 4.37 76.96
CA ASN A 221 -34.20 4.32 78.39
C ASN A 221 -35.48 5.07 78.75
N VAL A 222 -36.40 4.40 79.44
CA VAL A 222 -37.43 5.05 80.24
C VAL A 222 -36.79 5.30 81.60
N ASP A 223 -36.42 6.55 81.87
CA ASP A 223 -36.05 6.99 83.22
C ASP A 223 -36.93 8.19 83.60
N ASP A 224 -37.72 7.96 84.64
CA ASP A 224 -38.66 8.91 85.24
C ASP A 224 -37.87 9.98 86.00
N GLY A 225 -37.94 11.22 85.52
CA GLY A 225 -37.18 12.34 86.08
C GLY A 225 -38.00 13.62 86.21
N ASN A 226 -38.97 13.61 87.11
CA ASN A 226 -39.70 14.77 87.61
C ASN A 226 -38.75 15.85 88.17
N SER A 227 -38.70 17.04 87.55
CA SER A 227 -38.26 18.29 88.21
C SER A 227 -38.65 19.53 87.41
N SER A 228 -39.75 20.14 87.85
CA SER A 228 -39.88 21.55 88.27
C SER A 228 -38.97 22.63 87.65
N SER A 229 -39.66 23.61 87.05
CA SER A 229 -39.61 25.07 87.31
C SER A 229 -38.51 25.98 86.72
N ASN A 230 -39.04 27.09 86.20
CA ASN A 230 -38.52 28.47 86.05
C ASN A 230 -37.67 28.74 84.80
N ASP A 231 -38.16 29.52 83.84
CA ASP A 231 -38.41 30.99 83.78
C ASP A 231 -37.18 31.75 83.25
N ASP A 232 -37.48 32.86 82.58
CA ASP A 232 -36.61 33.88 81.94
C ASP A 232 -36.29 33.61 80.46
N ASP A 233 -37.02 34.16 79.48
CA ASP A 233 -37.31 35.57 79.17
C ASP A 233 -36.08 36.31 78.61
N VAL A 234 -36.18 36.71 77.34
CA VAL A 234 -35.91 38.05 76.80
C VAL A 234 -35.71 37.96 75.29
N ALA A 235 -36.61 38.65 74.59
CA ALA A 235 -36.51 39.04 73.20
C ALA A 235 -35.78 40.39 73.05
N VAL A 236 -35.28 40.60 71.83
CA VAL A 236 -34.69 41.82 71.22
C VAL A 236 -33.17 41.97 71.35
#